data_AF-A0A1F8N2Q9-F1
#
_entry.id   AF-A0A1F8N2Q9-F1
#
_cell.length_a   1.000
_cell.length_b   1.000
_cell.length_c   1.000
_cell.angle_alpha   90.00
_cell.angle_beta   90.00
_cell.angle_gamma   90.00
#
_symmetry.space_group_name_H-M   'P 1'
#
loop_
_entity.id
_entity.type
_entity.pdbx_description
1 polymer ?
#
loop_
_entity_poly.entity_id
_entity_poly.type
_entity_poly.pdbx_seq_one_letter_code
_entity_poly.pdbx_strand_id
1 'polypeptide(L)'
;MDTFYGTGRIPGAAKAWPVELDIDWAKKEIEVRLQQPTEATKSWPGLLVQAFGADEAAFRTKGIPPLGTHWWHIVRYTKANLWVMVLGLPDIEGVWPTCSFGLKSMEV
;
A
#
# COMPACT_ATOMS: atom_id res chain seq x y z
N MET A 1 -2.76 16.60 -0.46
CA MET A 1 -3.25 15.22 -0.44
C MET A 1 -2.96 14.68 -1.81
N ASP A 2 -2.15 13.64 -1.86
CA ASP A 2 -1.57 13.14 -3.09
C ASP A 2 -2.14 11.75 -3.34
N THR A 3 -2.58 11.49 -4.56
CA THR A 3 -3.13 10.18 -4.94
C THR A 3 -2.23 9.49 -5.96
N PHE A 4 -1.93 8.22 -5.71
CA PHE A 4 -1.08 7.39 -6.55
C PHE A 4 -1.79 6.10 -6.95
N TYR A 5 -1.59 5.69 -8.19
CA TYR A 5 -2.25 4.55 -8.81
C TYR A 5 -1.25 3.57 -9.41
N GLY A 6 -1.60 2.29 -9.41
CA GLY A 6 -0.84 1.27 -10.12
C GLY A 6 -1.41 -0.11 -9.89
N THR A 7 -0.60 -1.12 -10.18
CA THR A 7 -0.99 -2.52 -10.03
C THR A 7 0.08 -3.25 -9.25
N GLY A 8 -0.31 -3.91 -8.17
CA GLY A 8 0.59 -4.60 -7.25
C GLY A 8 0.03 -5.94 -6.81
N ARG A 9 0.93 -6.91 -6.57
CA ARG A 9 0.55 -8.12 -5.86
C ARG A 9 0.70 -7.87 -4.37
N ILE A 10 -0.38 -8.08 -3.61
CA ILE A 10 -0.35 -8.02 -2.15
C ILE A 10 -0.03 -9.42 -1.62
N PRO A 11 0.81 -9.59 -0.59
CA PRO A 11 1.04 -10.87 0.04
C PRO A 11 -0.28 -11.56 0.42
N GLY A 12 -0.42 -12.82 0.00
CA GLY A 12 -1.66 -13.62 0.15
C GLY A 12 -2.65 -13.51 -1.01
N ALA A 13 -2.52 -12.52 -1.90
CA ALA A 13 -3.39 -12.41 -3.07
C ALA A 13 -2.99 -13.40 -4.19
N ALA A 14 -4.00 -14.01 -4.81
CA ALA A 14 -3.82 -14.95 -5.93
C ALA A 14 -3.31 -14.26 -7.21
N LYS A 15 -3.60 -12.97 -7.38
CA LYS A 15 -3.19 -12.15 -8.52
C LYS A 15 -2.92 -10.71 -8.09
N ALA A 16 -2.30 -9.94 -8.98
CA ALA A 16 -2.14 -8.51 -8.78
C ALA A 16 -3.50 -7.79 -8.87
N TRP A 17 -3.64 -6.70 -8.11
CA TRP A 17 -4.83 -5.86 -8.08
C TRP A 17 -4.48 -4.41 -8.40
N PRO A 18 -5.41 -3.63 -8.97
CA PRO A 18 -5.33 -2.18 -8.96
C PRO A 18 -5.23 -1.67 -7.52
N VAL A 19 -4.21 -0.86 -7.26
CA VAL A 19 -3.92 -0.23 -5.99
C VAL A 19 -4.00 1.27 -6.17
N GLU A 20 -4.72 1.92 -5.27
CA GLU A 20 -4.75 3.36 -5.12
C GLU A 20 -4.34 3.71 -3.68
N LEU A 21 -3.45 4.69 -3.55
CA LEU A 21 -3.00 5.24 -2.28
C LEU A 21 -3.30 6.73 -2.24
N ASP A 22 -4.14 7.14 -1.28
CA ASP A 22 -4.28 8.54 -0.89
C ASP A 22 -3.35 8.81 0.29
N ILE A 23 -2.54 9.88 0.22
CA ILE A 23 -1.57 10.23 1.26
C ILE A 23 -1.68 11.72 1.60
N ASP A 24 -1.88 12.01 2.88
CA ASP A 24 -1.62 13.32 3.49
C ASP A 24 -0.39 13.21 4.39
N TRP A 25 0.77 13.61 3.84
CA TRP A 25 2.07 13.54 4.51
C TRP A 25 2.12 14.37 5.80
N ALA A 26 1.48 15.54 5.80
CA ALA A 26 1.51 16.46 6.92
C ALA A 26 0.67 15.93 8.09
N LYS A 27 -0.50 15.35 7.78
CA LYS A 27 -1.39 14.75 8.79
C LYS A 27 -1.02 13.32 9.16
N LYS A 28 -0.13 12.69 8.39
CA LYS A 28 0.22 11.26 8.52
C LYS A 28 -1.01 10.38 8.34
N GLU A 29 -1.82 10.72 7.36
CA GLU A 29 -3.01 9.95 6.99
C GLU A 29 -2.74 9.26 5.66
N ILE A 30 -3.01 7.95 5.61
CA ILE A 30 -2.87 7.14 4.40
C ILE A 30 -4.13 6.30 4.26
N GLU A 31 -4.69 6.22 3.06
CA GLU A 31 -5.81 5.34 2.75
C GLU A 31 -5.42 4.43 1.58
N VAL A 32 -5.59 3.12 1.76
CA VAL A 32 -5.34 2.11 0.72
C VAL A 32 -6.68 1.70 0.11
N ARG A 33 -6.82 1.85 -1.20
CA ARG A 33 -7.97 1.35 -1.95
C ARG A 33 -7.53 0.24 -2.89
N LEU A 34 -8.25 -0.87 -2.84
CA LEU A 34 -8.03 -2.00 -3.74
C LEU A 34 -9.32 -2.27 -4.52
N GLN A 35 -9.20 -2.38 -5.83
CA GLN A 35 -10.32 -2.78 -6.68
C GLN A 35 -10.26 -4.29 -6.92
N GLN A 36 -11.21 -5.03 -6.33
CA GLN A 36 -11.32 -6.45 -6.60
C GLN A 36 -12.25 -6.70 -7.79
N PRO A 37 -11.95 -7.67 -8.68
CA PRO A 37 -12.77 -7.93 -9.87
C PRO A 37 -14.22 -8.34 -9.59
N THR A 38 -14.54 -8.78 -8.37
CA THR A 38 -15.86 -9.32 -7.98
C THR A 38 -16.47 -8.64 -6.77
N GLU A 39 -15.81 -7.61 -6.20
CA GLU A 39 -16.32 -6.88 -5.04
C GLU A 39 -16.29 -5.37 -5.30
N ALA A 40 -17.06 -4.61 -4.53
CA ALA A 40 -16.94 -3.16 -4.48
C ALA A 40 -15.51 -2.73 -4.12
N THR A 41 -15.09 -1.54 -4.56
CA THR A 41 -13.85 -0.92 -4.07
C THR A 41 -13.88 -0.90 -2.55
N LYS A 42 -12.90 -1.55 -1.93
CA LYS A 42 -12.74 -1.56 -0.48
C LYS A 42 -11.59 -0.65 -0.11
N SER A 43 -11.74 0.03 1.02
CA SER A 43 -10.85 1.06 1.53
C SER A 43 -10.34 0.62 2.90
N TRP A 44 -9.04 0.76 3.14
CA TRP A 44 -8.40 0.44 4.40
C TRP A 44 -7.53 1.61 4.87
N PRO A 45 -7.77 2.13 6.08
CA PRO A 45 -6.92 3.17 6.63
C PRO A 45 -5.55 2.61 7.00
N GLY A 46 -4.52 3.42 6.78
CA GLY A 46 -3.19 3.22 7.29
C GLY A 46 -3.18 3.43 8.81
N LEU A 47 -2.68 2.43 9.53
CA LEU A 47 -2.54 2.44 10.98
C LEU A 47 -1.06 2.59 11.34
N LEU A 48 -0.79 3.26 12.47
CA LEU A 48 0.57 3.50 12.97
C LEU A 48 1.45 4.18 11.90
N VAL A 49 0.89 5.15 11.19
CA VAL A 49 1.59 5.85 10.10
C VAL A 49 2.78 6.61 10.68
N GLN A 50 3.96 6.26 10.20
CA GLN A 50 5.21 6.97 10.46
C GLN A 50 5.69 7.56 9.14
N ALA A 51 5.64 8.89 9.02
CA ALA A 51 6.20 9.60 7.88
C ALA A 51 7.60 10.15 8.20
N PHE A 52 8.50 10.09 7.22
CA PHE A 52 9.84 10.64 7.22
C PHE A 52 9.89 11.76 6.18
N GLY A 53 9.51 12.96 6.60
CA GLY A 53 9.30 14.07 5.67
C GLY A 53 8.10 13.86 4.75
N ALA A 54 8.21 14.27 3.49
CA ALA A 54 7.16 14.16 2.48
C ALA A 54 7.45 13.08 1.41
N ASP A 55 8.51 12.31 1.63
CA ASP A 55 9.06 11.39 0.64
C ASP A 55 8.98 9.94 1.07
N GLU A 56 8.84 9.63 2.37
CA GLU A 56 8.86 8.24 2.83
C GLU A 56 7.87 8.04 3.98
N ALA A 57 7.20 6.89 3.99
CA ALA A 57 6.35 6.49 5.11
C ALA A 57 6.30 4.98 5.30
N ALA A 58 6.12 4.56 6.54
CA ALA A 58 5.81 3.19 6.92
C ALA A 58 4.48 3.15 7.70
N PHE A 59 3.65 2.16 7.41
CA PHE A 59 2.36 1.99 8.07
C PHE A 59 1.90 0.54 8.00
N ARG A 60 0.79 0.20 8.67
CA ARG A 60 0.15 -1.10 8.52
C ARG A 60 -1.32 -0.98 8.15
N THR A 61 -1.84 -1.97 7.43
CA THR A 61 -3.28 -2.15 7.23
C THR A 61 -3.73 -3.43 7.91
N LYS A 62 -5.01 -3.53 8.27
CA LYS A 62 -5.61 -4.74 8.85
C LYS A 62 -6.86 -5.13 8.06
N GLY A 63 -7.00 -6.42 7.77
CA GLY A 63 -8.17 -6.96 7.10
C GLY A 63 -8.16 -6.75 5.58
N ILE A 64 -7.01 -6.47 4.97
CA ILE A 64 -6.87 -6.53 3.51
C ILE A 64 -6.97 -8.00 3.09
N PRO A 65 -7.83 -8.37 2.13
CA PRO A 65 -7.96 -9.74 1.67
C PRO A 65 -6.66 -10.33 1.12
N PRO A 66 -6.37 -11.61 1.43
CA PRO A 66 -7.06 -12.44 2.43
C PRO A 66 -6.82 -11.88 3.85
N LEU A 67 -7.90 -11.59 4.59
CA LEU A 67 -8.02 -10.81 5.85
C LEU A 67 -6.74 -10.78 6.72
N GLY A 68 -5.74 -10.04 6.27
CA GLY A 68 -4.37 -10.08 6.79
C GLY A 68 -3.95 -8.76 7.38
N THR A 69 -2.84 -8.78 8.12
CA THR A 69 -2.11 -7.56 8.45
C THR A 69 -0.96 -7.42 7.47
N HIS A 70 -0.82 -6.25 6.87
CA HIS A 70 0.26 -5.94 5.94
C HIS A 70 1.01 -4.72 6.45
N TRP A 71 2.32 -4.79 6.42
CA TRP A 71 3.20 -3.65 6.63
C TRP A 71 3.58 -3.08 5.27
N TRP A 72 3.46 -1.77 5.16
CA TRP A 72 3.73 -1.02 3.96
C TRP A 72 4.91 -0.11 4.22
N HIS A 73 5.84 -0.09 3.28
CA HIS A 73 6.90 0.89 3.21
C HIS A 73 6.82 1.56 1.84
N ILE A 74 6.65 2.87 1.83
CA ILE A 74 6.50 3.66 0.62
C ILE A 74 7.62 4.70 0.55
N VAL A 75 8.19 4.85 -0.64
CA VAL A 75 9.27 5.79 -0.91
C VAL A 75 8.96 6.54 -2.21
N ARG A 76 9.00 7.86 -2.16
CA ARG A 76 8.84 8.76 -3.28
C ARG A 76 10.16 8.82 -4.04
N TYR A 77 10.17 8.26 -5.25
CA TYR A 77 11.33 8.32 -6.13
C TYR A 77 11.35 9.61 -6.95
N THR A 78 10.18 10.10 -7.36
CA THR A 78 10.00 11.45 -7.93
C THR A 78 8.67 12.02 -7.46
N LYS A 79 8.40 13.32 -7.72
CA LYS A 79 7.11 13.94 -7.36
C LYS A 79 5.89 13.11 -7.79
N ALA A 80 5.98 12.45 -8.94
CA ALA A 80 4.90 11.67 -9.52
C ALA A 80 5.00 10.15 -9.32
N ASN A 81 6.02 9.62 -8.66
CA ASN A 81 6.24 8.16 -8.58
C ASN A 81 6.57 7.72 -7.15
N LEU A 82 5.84 6.68 -6.70
CA LEU A 82 6.15 5.93 -5.49
C LEU A 82 6.69 4.55 -5.84
N TRP A 83 7.68 4.12 -5.08
CA TRP A 83 8.00 2.71 -4.92
C TRP A 83 7.38 2.21 -3.62
N VAL A 84 6.81 1.01 -3.65
CA VAL A 84 6.08 0.42 -2.53
C VAL A 84 6.65 -0.97 -2.27
N MET A 85 6.88 -1.28 -1.00
CA MET A 85 7.10 -2.63 -0.49
C MET A 85 6.01 -2.99 0.50
N VAL A 86 5.45 -4.19 0.34
CA VAL A 86 4.41 -4.73 1.22
C VAL A 86 4.90 -6.05 1.81
N LEU A 87 4.86 -6.15 3.13
CA LEU A 87 5.20 -7.36 3.88
C LEU A 87 3.91 -7.93 4.50
N GLY A 88 3.66 -9.22 4.29
CA GLY A 88 2.63 -9.96 5.01
C GLY A 88 3.14 -10.48 6.35
N LEU A 89 2.26 -11.12 7.12
CA LEU A 89 2.65 -11.92 8.27
C LEU A 89 3.48 -13.13 7.84
N PRO A 90 4.41 -13.62 8.69
CA PRO A 90 5.19 -14.81 8.37
C PRO A 90 4.27 -16.03 8.21
N ASP A 91 4.64 -16.92 7.30
CA ASP A 91 3.96 -18.20 7.13
C ASP A 91 4.35 -19.22 8.21
N ILE A 92 3.86 -20.46 8.07
CA ILE A 92 4.11 -21.54 9.03
C ILE A 92 5.59 -21.91 9.15
N GLU A 93 6.42 -21.57 8.15
CA GLU A 93 7.86 -21.82 8.14
C GLU A 93 8.64 -20.60 8.67
N GLY A 94 7.94 -19.53 9.05
CA GLY A 94 8.55 -18.27 9.50
C GLY A 94 9.02 -17.38 8.36
N VAL A 95 8.69 -17.69 7.11
CA VAL A 95 9.09 -16.90 5.94
C VAL A 95 8.17 -15.69 5.83
N TRP A 96 8.75 -14.51 5.68
CA TRP A 96 8.01 -13.26 5.50
C TRP A 96 7.72 -13.04 4.01
N PRO A 97 6.46 -13.15 3.55
CA PRO A 97 6.13 -12.90 2.17
C PRO A 97 6.22 -11.39 1.88
N THR A 98 7.02 -11.03 0.90
CA THR A 98 7.21 -9.63 0.49
C THR A 98 6.86 -9.44 -0.98
N CYS A 99 6.34 -8.26 -1.32
CA CYS A 99 6.05 -7.85 -2.69
C CYS A 99 6.44 -6.38 -2.86
N SER A 100 6.92 -6.01 -4.04
CA SER A 100 7.21 -4.61 -4.38
C SER A 100 6.60 -4.22 -5.72
N PHE A 101 6.14 -2.98 -5.82
CA PHE A 101 5.56 -2.42 -7.05
C PHE A 101 5.68 -0.90 -7.06
N GLY A 102 5.49 -0.31 -8.24
CA GLY A 102 5.49 1.14 -8.42
C GLY A 102 4.07 1.69 -8.56
N LEU A 103 3.84 2.89 -8.05
CA LEU A 103 2.62 3.67 -8.24
C LEU A 103 2.96 5.04 -8.83
N LYS A 104 2.00 5.65 -9.53
CA LYS A 104 2.16 6.94 -10.21
C LYS A 104 1.01 7.88 -9.90
N SER A 105 1.30 9.17 -9.74
CA SER A 105 0.25 10.20 -9.72
C SER A 105 -0.28 10.43 -11.14
N MET A 106 -1.54 10.82 -11.27
CA MET A 106 -2.12 11.26 -12.54
C MET A 106 -1.84 12.75 -12.85
N GLU A 107 -1.34 13.51 -11.87
CA GLU A 107 -0.91 14.89 -12.09
C GLU A 107 0.41 14.92 -12.89
N VAL A 108 0.35 15.57 -14.06
CA VAL A 108 1.49 16.00 -14.90
C VAL A 108 1.75 17.47 -14.65
#